data_AF-A0A954YQF2-F1
#
_entry.id   AF-A0A954YQF2-F1
#
_cell.length_a   1.000
_cell.length_b   1.000
_cell.length_c   1.000
_cell.angle_alpha   90.00
_cell.angle_beta   90.00
_cell.angle_gamma   90.00
#
_symmetry.space_group_name_H-M   'P 1'
#
loop_
_entity.id
_entity.type
_entity.pdbx_description
1 polymer ?
#
loop_
_entity_poly.entity_id
_entity_poly.type
_entity_poly.pdbx_seq_one_letter_code
_entity_poly.pdbx_strand_id
1 'polypeptide(L)'
;MRAMRTLLVVGLLSVTVVRAFASQVVPMSIEQLADHSGEVIVGTVANVTSQWRENPRRIESLVTFEGVSLLKGDRTLPDNMFTLTVPGGSVGEFQMRVCCAPEFAVGDKWVLMLLPTYKTYPVVGIYRGALRIVEDGDGVERVYNAAGRSVTGLDESGHFVIDGKAQRHAAEHLVAENGAHVRAVAARESSSIKAMRLTEFVDTLTPVLAASRKHSMDRPAGTPVRADLSPVTLKQSPMARSMNNGGDSPNRELPRPAQAGADPRKVESKKEVSR
;
A
#
# COMPACT_ATOMS: atom_id res chain seq x y z
N MET A 1 -30.73 25.00 -51.84
CA MET A 1 -29.53 24.24 -51.42
C MET A 1 -28.63 24.99 -50.42
N ARG A 2 -29.16 25.65 -49.37
CA ARG A 2 -28.29 26.24 -48.32
C ARG A 2 -28.84 26.16 -46.89
N ALA A 3 -30.14 25.94 -46.69
CA ALA A 3 -30.74 25.87 -45.35
C ALA A 3 -30.77 24.46 -44.71
N MET A 4 -30.57 23.39 -45.50
CA MET A 4 -30.68 22.00 -45.03
C MET A 4 -29.35 21.44 -44.47
N ARG A 5 -28.21 22.09 -44.74
CA ARG A 5 -26.88 21.62 -44.31
C ARG A 5 -26.46 22.14 -42.93
N THR A 6 -27.06 23.24 -42.47
CA THR A 6 -26.70 23.87 -41.19
C THR A 6 -27.41 23.24 -40.00
N LEU A 7 -28.55 22.57 -40.21
CA LEU A 7 -29.32 21.90 -39.16
C LEU A 7 -28.76 20.53 -38.76
N LEU A 8 -27.86 19.95 -39.56
CA LEU A 8 -27.27 18.62 -39.29
C LEU A 8 -25.95 18.68 -38.50
N VAL A 9 -25.37 19.86 -38.31
CA VAL A 9 -24.09 20.03 -37.60
C VAL A 9 -24.27 20.45 -36.14
N VAL A 10 -25.45 20.95 -35.75
CA VAL A 10 -25.74 21.32 -34.36
C VAL A 10 -26.22 20.13 -33.51
N GLY A 11 -26.74 19.06 -34.14
CA GLY A 11 -27.26 17.88 -33.43
C GLY A 11 -26.21 16.84 -33.01
N LEU A 12 -24.97 16.92 -33.51
CA LEU A 12 -23.95 15.87 -33.30
C LEU A 12 -22.89 16.22 -32.25
N LEU A 13 -23.07 17.30 -31.51
CA LEU A 13 -22.18 17.68 -30.40
C LEU A 13 -22.87 17.57 -29.03
N SER A 14 -23.85 16.67 -28.90
CA SER A 14 -24.22 16.12 -27.59
C SER A 14 -23.12 15.17 -27.12
N VAL A 15 -21.99 15.73 -26.72
CA VAL A 15 -20.97 15.02 -25.95
C VAL A 15 -21.64 14.65 -24.64
N THR A 16 -22.09 13.40 -24.54
CA THR A 16 -22.48 12.78 -23.29
C THR A 16 -21.26 12.80 -22.39
N VAL A 17 -21.19 13.80 -21.50
CA VAL A 17 -20.21 13.83 -20.42
C VAL A 17 -20.61 12.70 -19.48
N VAL A 18 -20.15 11.49 -19.80
CA VAL A 18 -20.16 10.38 -18.85
C VAL A 18 -19.32 10.88 -17.68
N ARG A 19 -19.97 11.24 -16.58
CA ARG A 19 -19.28 11.51 -15.32
C ARG A 19 -18.53 10.23 -14.97
N ALA A 20 -17.23 10.21 -15.23
CA ALA A 20 -16.34 9.20 -14.70
C ALA A 20 -16.43 9.32 -13.18
N PHE A 21 -17.14 8.40 -12.54
CA PHE A 21 -17.09 8.23 -11.11
C PHE A 21 -15.70 7.69 -10.78
N ALA A 22 -14.73 8.59 -10.63
CA ALA A 22 -13.50 8.28 -9.93
C ALA A 22 -13.91 7.79 -8.54
N SER A 23 -13.33 6.68 -8.08
CA SER A 23 -13.58 6.15 -6.74
C SER A 23 -13.29 7.24 -5.71
N GLN A 24 -14.34 7.82 -5.13
CA GLN A 24 -14.21 8.78 -4.04
C GLN A 24 -13.97 7.99 -2.76
N VAL A 25 -12.75 8.08 -2.24
CA VAL A 25 -12.40 7.48 -0.95
C VAL A 25 -13.00 8.37 0.13
N VAL A 26 -13.93 7.84 0.92
CA VAL A 26 -14.49 8.53 2.09
C VAL A 26 -13.33 8.96 3.00
N PRO A 27 -13.22 10.26 3.35
CA PRO A 27 -12.22 10.72 4.30
C PRO A 27 -12.46 10.07 5.66
N MET A 28 -11.39 9.58 6.28
CA MET A 28 -11.44 9.06 7.66
C MET A 28 -11.00 10.17 8.59
N SER A 29 -11.75 10.38 9.67
CA SER A 29 -11.34 11.27 10.74
C SER A 29 -10.20 10.64 11.55
N ILE A 30 -9.49 11.45 12.34
CA ILE A 30 -8.40 10.99 13.21
C ILE A 30 -8.90 9.98 14.25
N GLU A 31 -10.14 10.13 14.74
CA GLU A 31 -10.79 9.20 15.67
C GLU A 31 -11.02 7.85 14.99
N GLN A 32 -11.53 7.86 13.75
CA GLN A 32 -11.72 6.62 12.99
C GLN A 32 -10.39 5.93 12.70
N LEU A 33 -9.36 6.70 12.31
CA LEU A 33 -8.02 6.16 12.11
C LEU A 33 -7.48 5.54 13.40
N ALA A 34 -7.62 6.23 14.53
CA ALA A 34 -7.20 5.74 15.84
C ALA A 34 -7.96 4.48 16.27
N ASP A 35 -9.28 4.44 16.09
CA ASP A 35 -10.14 3.30 16.44
C ASP A 35 -9.80 2.04 15.65
N HIS A 36 -9.48 2.20 14.36
CA HIS A 36 -9.06 1.09 13.51
C HIS A 36 -7.61 0.68 13.76
N SER A 37 -6.81 1.51 14.43
CA SER A 37 -5.39 1.22 14.72
C SER A 37 -5.23 0.34 15.95
N GLY A 38 -4.48 -0.76 15.78
CA GLY A 38 -3.96 -1.57 16.88
C GLY A 38 -2.77 -0.91 17.54
N GLU A 39 -1.78 -0.52 16.73
CA GLU A 39 -0.58 0.22 17.18
C GLU A 39 -0.41 1.48 16.33
N VAL A 40 0.15 2.53 16.95
CA VAL A 40 0.57 3.74 16.26
C VAL A 40 2.03 4.00 16.61
N ILE A 41 2.89 4.05 15.59
CA ILE A 41 4.34 4.20 15.77
C ILE A 41 4.85 5.45 15.08
N VAL A 42 5.93 6.02 15.60
CA VAL A 42 6.79 6.98 14.92
C VAL A 42 8.18 6.37 14.80
N GLY A 43 8.78 6.35 13.62
CA GLY A 43 10.13 5.79 13.45
C GLY A 43 10.73 6.05 12.07
N THR A 44 12.01 5.77 11.95
CA THR A 44 12.78 5.94 10.70
C THR A 44 13.03 4.59 10.06
N VAL A 45 12.84 4.47 8.75
CA VAL A 45 13.10 3.23 8.01
C VAL A 45 14.61 2.98 7.96
N ALA A 46 15.06 1.92 8.63
CA ALA A 46 16.46 1.50 8.66
C ALA A 46 16.79 0.52 7.51
N ASN A 47 15.85 -0.36 7.16
CA ASN A 47 16.05 -1.36 6.13
C ASN A 47 14.74 -1.77 5.43
N VAL A 48 14.83 -2.13 4.15
CA VAL A 48 13.73 -2.69 3.37
C VAL A 48 14.26 -3.90 2.61
N THR A 49 13.72 -5.08 2.88
CA THR A 49 14.12 -6.32 2.21
C THR A 49 12.91 -7.05 1.65
N SER A 50 12.90 -7.32 0.34
CA SER A 50 11.82 -8.04 -0.34
C SER A 50 12.15 -9.52 -0.51
N GLN A 51 11.14 -10.37 -0.32
CA GLN A 51 11.27 -11.82 -0.46
C GLN A 51 9.99 -12.46 -1.01
N TRP A 52 10.12 -13.67 -1.54
CA TRP A 52 8.97 -14.53 -1.80
C TRP A 52 8.46 -15.11 -0.48
N ARG A 53 7.16 -14.95 -0.23
CA ARG A 53 6.46 -15.76 0.76
C ARG A 53 5.74 -16.89 0.04
N GLU A 54 5.86 -18.09 0.58
CA GLU A 54 5.05 -19.25 0.18
C GLU A 54 3.71 -19.31 0.91
N ASN A 55 2.68 -19.84 0.24
CA ASN A 55 1.34 -20.11 0.80
C ASN A 55 0.59 -18.89 1.38
N PRO A 56 -0.06 -18.06 0.53
CA PRO A 56 -0.01 -18.05 -0.93
C PRO A 56 1.27 -17.40 -1.45
N ARG A 57 1.76 -17.88 -2.61
CA ARG A 57 2.96 -17.36 -3.26
C ARG A 57 2.76 -15.90 -3.64
N ARG A 58 3.52 -15.00 -3.01
CA ARG A 58 3.52 -13.56 -3.30
C ARG A 58 4.83 -12.91 -2.87
N ILE A 59 5.09 -11.70 -3.38
CA ILE A 59 6.21 -10.87 -2.91
C ILE A 59 5.76 -10.10 -1.66
N GLU A 60 6.59 -10.07 -0.63
CA GLU A 60 6.41 -9.17 0.51
C GLU A 60 7.73 -8.52 0.89
N SER A 61 7.65 -7.35 1.50
CA SER A 61 8.80 -6.61 1.99
C SER A 61 8.75 -6.51 3.51
N LEU A 62 9.88 -6.78 4.14
CA LEU A 62 10.13 -6.53 5.55
C LEU A 62 10.75 -5.14 5.65
N VAL A 63 9.99 -4.21 6.24
CA VAL A 63 10.40 -2.84 6.49
C VAL A 63 10.76 -2.73 7.96
N THR A 64 12.04 -2.54 8.25
CA THR A 64 12.54 -2.38 9.60
C THR A 64 12.67 -0.91 9.93
N PHE A 65 12.08 -0.49 11.03
CA PHE A 65 12.14 0.84 11.59
C PHE A 65 13.04 0.85 12.82
N GLU A 66 13.78 1.94 13.00
CA GLU A 66 14.60 2.25 14.16
C GLU A 66 14.13 3.53 14.86
N GLY A 67 14.59 3.75 16.09
CA GLY A 67 14.22 4.91 16.88
C GLY A 67 12.72 4.99 17.15
N VAL A 68 12.06 3.82 17.26
CA VAL A 68 10.61 3.73 17.27
C VAL A 68 10.05 4.22 18.60
N SER A 69 9.13 5.19 18.51
CA SER A 69 8.27 5.63 19.61
C SER A 69 6.86 5.08 19.39
N LEU A 70 6.33 4.36 20.38
CA LEU A 70 4.99 3.81 20.36
C LEU A 70 4.00 4.81 20.97
N LEU A 71 3.15 5.42 20.14
CA LEU A 71 2.12 6.37 20.56
C LEU A 71 0.83 5.65 21.03
N LYS A 72 0.57 4.47 20.48
CA LYS A 72 -0.55 3.60 20.87
C LYS A 72 -0.12 2.14 20.79
N GLY A 73 -0.53 1.37 21.80
CA GLY A 73 -0.11 -0.01 22.01
C GLY A 73 0.73 -0.12 23.29
N ASP A 74 0.88 -1.33 23.80
CA ASP A 74 1.55 -1.66 25.07
C ASP A 74 2.70 -2.65 24.89
N ARG A 75 3.14 -2.85 23.65
CA ARG A 75 4.22 -3.75 23.28
C ARG A 75 5.58 -3.20 23.71
N THR A 76 6.40 -4.07 24.30
CA THR A 76 7.84 -3.83 24.45
C THR A 76 8.55 -3.97 23.11
N LEU A 77 9.26 -2.93 22.69
CA LEU A 77 10.08 -2.93 21.47
C LEU A 77 11.55 -3.17 21.84
N PRO A 78 12.13 -4.33 21.50
CA PRO A 78 13.57 -4.54 21.66
C PRO A 78 14.34 -3.49 20.86
N ASP A 79 15.30 -2.84 21.49
CA ASP A 79 16.18 -1.83 20.88
C ASP A 79 15.45 -0.67 20.17
N ASN A 80 14.19 -0.40 20.55
CA ASN A 80 13.30 0.53 19.85
C ASN A 80 13.19 0.24 18.34
N MET A 81 13.23 -1.05 17.96
CA MET A 81 13.07 -1.50 16.59
C MET A 81 11.68 -2.08 16.36
N PHE A 82 11.14 -1.86 15.17
CA PHE A 82 9.86 -2.43 14.73
C PHE A 82 9.99 -2.95 13.31
N THR A 83 9.49 -4.15 13.02
CA THR A 83 9.48 -4.68 11.66
C THR A 83 8.06 -4.86 11.15
N LEU A 84 7.73 -4.14 10.09
CA LEU A 84 6.46 -4.22 9.39
C LEU A 84 6.60 -5.12 8.17
N THR A 85 5.69 -6.08 8.01
CA THR A 85 5.57 -6.83 6.76
C THR A 85 4.54 -6.14 5.87
N VAL A 86 4.95 -5.75 4.65
CA VAL A 86 4.06 -5.13 3.67
C VAL A 86 3.97 -5.98 2.40
N PRO A 87 2.79 -6.13 1.78
CA PRO A 87 2.69 -6.78 0.48
C PRO A 87 3.30 -5.89 -0.60
N GLY A 88 4.08 -6.49 -1.50
CA GLY A 88 4.80 -5.78 -2.54
C GLY A 88 6.31 -5.80 -2.33
N GLY A 89 7.05 -5.23 -3.28
CA GLY A 89 8.51 -5.24 -3.33
C GLY A 89 9.04 -5.72 -4.67
N SER A 90 10.35 -5.95 -4.71
CA SER A 90 11.04 -6.42 -5.91
C SER A 90 11.92 -7.63 -5.59
N VAL A 91 11.79 -8.71 -6.35
CA VAL A 91 12.63 -9.91 -6.21
C VAL A 91 13.11 -10.33 -7.60
N GLY A 92 14.41 -10.19 -7.85
CA GLY A 92 14.98 -10.36 -9.19
C GLY A 92 14.32 -9.38 -10.17
N GLU A 93 13.77 -9.91 -11.26
CA GLU A 93 13.05 -9.12 -12.28
C GLU A 93 11.57 -8.88 -11.96
N PHE A 94 11.04 -9.51 -10.91
CA PHE A 94 9.62 -9.38 -10.55
C PHE A 94 9.41 -8.23 -9.57
N GLN A 95 8.51 -7.32 -9.92
CA GLN A 95 8.04 -6.26 -9.03
C GLN A 95 6.55 -6.41 -8.79
N MET A 96 6.14 -6.31 -7.52
CA MET A 96 4.74 -6.24 -7.13
C MET A 96 4.52 -4.95 -6.34
N ARG A 97 3.48 -4.20 -6.68
CA ARG A 97 3.10 -2.99 -5.95
C ARG A 97 1.61 -3.02 -5.62
N VAL A 98 1.24 -2.40 -4.51
CA VAL A 98 -0.16 -2.21 -4.12
C VAL A 98 -0.56 -0.78 -4.46
N CYS A 99 -1.57 -0.62 -5.31
CA CYS A 99 -2.02 0.71 -5.75
C CYS A 99 -2.34 1.61 -4.54
N CYS A 100 -1.89 2.87 -4.62
CA CYS A 100 -2.04 3.88 -3.58
C CYS A 100 -1.36 3.55 -2.24
N ALA A 101 -0.59 2.48 -2.12
CA ALA A 101 0.17 2.20 -0.92
C ALA A 101 1.39 3.13 -0.79
N PRO A 102 1.80 3.46 0.43
CA PRO A 102 3.08 4.12 0.67
C PRO A 102 4.25 3.22 0.26
N GLU A 103 5.27 3.84 -0.33
CA GLU A 103 6.57 3.25 -0.58
C GLU A 103 7.53 3.68 0.52
N PHE A 104 8.14 2.69 1.18
CA PHE A 104 9.11 2.92 2.24
C PHE A 104 10.51 2.92 1.65
N ALA A 105 11.23 4.02 1.80
CA ALA A 105 12.65 4.11 1.47
C ALA A 105 13.48 4.27 2.75
N VAL A 106 14.71 3.74 2.74
CA VAL A 106 15.65 3.88 3.85
C VAL A 106 15.91 5.36 4.12
N GLY A 107 15.88 5.75 5.39
CA GLY A 107 16.01 7.13 5.86
C GLY A 107 14.70 7.89 5.96
N ASP A 108 13.59 7.39 5.40
CA ASP A 108 12.29 8.04 5.57
C ASP A 108 11.79 7.89 7.01
N LYS A 109 11.29 8.99 7.58
CA LYS A 109 10.62 9.00 8.88
C LYS A 109 9.11 9.06 8.72
N TRP A 110 8.40 8.24 9.48
CA TRP A 110 6.94 8.07 9.36
C TRP A 110 6.25 8.04 10.72
N VAL A 111 5.03 8.56 10.76
CA VAL A 111 3.99 8.16 11.72
C VAL A 111 3.09 7.16 11.01
N LEU A 112 2.96 5.95 11.56
CA LEU A 112 2.15 4.88 11.00
C LEU A 112 1.08 4.44 11.97
N MET A 113 -0.16 4.50 11.49
CA MET A 113 -1.36 3.97 12.14
C MET A 113 -1.66 2.59 11.54
N LEU A 114 -1.38 1.54 12.30
CA LEU A 114 -1.36 0.16 11.84
C LEU A 114 -2.61 -0.60 12.30
N LEU A 115 -3.27 -1.29 11.37
CA LEU A 115 -4.36 -2.21 11.68
C LEU A 115 -3.85 -3.35 12.57
N PRO A 116 -4.61 -3.87 13.55
CA PRO A 116 -4.19 -5.02 14.36
C PRO A 116 -3.78 -6.23 13.50
N THR A 117 -4.59 -6.49 12.47
CA THR A 117 -4.30 -7.45 11.42
C THR A 117 -4.84 -6.93 10.08
N TYR A 118 -4.31 -7.41 8.96
CA TYR A 118 -4.74 -6.94 7.64
C TYR A 118 -4.91 -8.06 6.62
N LYS A 119 -5.80 -7.83 5.64
CA LYS A 119 -5.96 -8.69 4.46
C LYS A 119 -5.27 -8.10 3.22
N THR A 120 -5.33 -6.79 3.06
CA THR A 120 -4.84 -6.09 1.86
C THR A 120 -3.57 -5.29 2.11
N TYR A 121 -3.56 -4.42 3.13
CA TYR A 121 -2.40 -3.59 3.48
C TYR A 121 -2.43 -3.25 4.97
N PRO A 122 -1.28 -3.17 5.67
CA PRO A 122 -1.25 -3.00 7.14
C PRO A 122 -1.64 -1.62 7.64
N VAL A 123 -1.42 -0.56 6.85
CA VAL A 123 -1.76 0.81 7.23
C VAL A 123 -3.26 1.05 7.11
N VAL A 124 -3.85 1.71 8.11
CA VAL A 124 -5.28 2.07 8.10
C VAL A 124 -5.60 2.91 6.87
N GLY A 125 -6.60 2.48 6.09
CA GLY A 125 -7.01 3.16 4.88
C GLY A 125 -5.95 3.16 3.77
N ILE A 126 -5.07 2.14 3.73
CA ILE A 126 -3.95 1.94 2.78
C ILE A 126 -2.83 2.98 2.92
N TYR A 127 -3.14 4.26 2.84
CA TYR A 127 -2.19 5.37 2.97
C TYR A 127 -2.66 6.45 3.95
N ARG A 128 -3.94 6.45 4.35
CA ARG A 128 -4.51 7.51 5.20
C ARG A 128 -3.87 7.55 6.59
N GLY A 129 -3.53 6.39 7.14
CA GLY A 129 -2.81 6.24 8.39
C GLY A 129 -1.29 6.39 8.27
N ALA A 130 -0.75 6.72 7.09
CA ALA A 130 0.67 6.94 6.89
C ALA A 130 0.96 8.42 6.66
N LEU A 131 1.74 9.00 7.57
CA LEU A 131 2.14 10.40 7.54
C LEU A 131 3.65 10.47 7.52
N ARG A 132 4.21 11.23 6.60
CA ARG A 132 5.65 11.45 6.47
C ARG A 132 6.10 12.56 7.39
N ILE A 133 7.26 12.35 7.98
CA ILE A 133 7.95 13.35 8.77
C ILE A 133 9.16 13.83 7.99
N VAL A 134 9.21 15.12 7.72
CA VAL A 134 10.33 15.76 7.03
C VAL A 134 10.87 16.87 7.91
N GLU A 135 12.17 16.83 8.15
CA GLU A 135 12.90 17.94 8.75
C GLU A 135 13.05 19.04 7.71
N ASP A 136 12.55 20.23 8.03
CA ASP A 136 12.68 21.41 7.18
C ASP A 136 14.02 22.11 7.43
N GLY A 137 14.39 23.10 6.61
CA GLY A 137 15.68 23.80 6.72
C GLY A 137 15.91 24.55 8.05
N ASP A 138 14.89 24.69 8.89
CA ASP A 138 14.97 25.24 10.24
C ASP A 138 15.22 24.17 11.33
N GLY A 139 15.47 22.91 10.94
CA GLY A 139 15.69 21.79 11.85
C GLY A 139 14.41 21.30 12.55
N VAL A 140 13.23 21.74 12.10
CA VAL A 140 11.95 21.36 12.71
C VAL A 140 11.29 20.28 11.87
N GLU A 141 10.97 19.16 12.52
CA GLU A 141 10.21 18.07 11.94
C GLU A 141 8.75 18.43 11.73
N ARG A 142 8.25 18.16 10.52
CA ARG A 142 6.89 18.51 10.10
C ARG A 142 6.15 17.37 9.43
N VAL A 143 4.84 17.41 9.54
CA VAL A 143 3.94 16.33 9.13
C VAL A 143 3.37 16.57 7.74
N TYR A 144 3.54 15.58 6.88
CA TYR A 144 3.00 15.53 5.53
C TYR A 144 2.17 14.26 5.37
N ASN A 145 1.19 14.26 4.48
CA ASN A 145 0.50 13.01 4.16
C ASN A 145 1.40 12.10 3.31
N ALA A 146 0.97 10.86 3.05
CA ALA A 146 1.72 9.92 2.23
C ALA A 146 2.04 10.44 0.81
N ALA A 147 1.23 11.36 0.26
CA ALA A 147 1.47 12.03 -1.02
C ALA A 147 2.44 13.24 -0.92
N GLY A 148 2.95 13.57 0.27
CA GLY A 148 3.84 14.71 0.48
C GLY A 148 3.16 16.07 0.48
N ARG A 149 1.86 16.15 0.71
CA ARG A 149 1.13 17.40 0.94
C ARG A 149 1.15 17.76 2.42
N SER A 150 1.19 19.06 2.70
CA SER A 150 1.34 19.56 4.08
C SER A 150 0.09 19.27 4.89
N VAL A 151 0.26 18.64 6.06
CA VAL A 151 -0.80 18.57 7.06
C VAL A 151 -0.67 19.81 7.91
N THR A 152 -1.66 20.70 7.90
CA THR A 152 -1.61 21.99 8.60
C THR A 152 -2.39 21.97 9.91
N GLY A 153 -3.21 20.95 10.12
CA GLY A 153 -3.97 20.75 11.34
C GLY A 153 -5.15 19.80 11.14
N LEU A 154 -6.12 19.91 12.05
CA LEU A 154 -7.40 19.21 11.98
C LEU A 154 -8.54 20.21 11.82
N ASP A 155 -9.58 19.82 11.09
CA ASP A 155 -10.85 20.55 11.08
C ASP A 155 -11.72 20.18 12.30
N GLU A 156 -12.85 20.89 12.47
CA GLU A 156 -13.81 20.64 13.56
C GLU A 156 -14.40 19.23 13.56
N SER A 157 -14.29 18.52 12.44
CA SER A 157 -14.76 17.14 12.26
C SER A 157 -13.65 16.10 12.42
N GLY A 158 -12.45 16.51 12.85
CA GLY A 158 -11.31 15.63 13.09
C GLY A 158 -10.59 15.15 11.83
N HIS A 159 -10.81 15.77 10.66
CA HIS A 159 -10.07 15.43 9.44
C HIS A 159 -8.81 16.27 9.29
N PHE A 160 -7.77 15.68 8.70
CA PHE A 160 -6.56 16.43 8.36
C PHE A 160 -6.86 17.54 7.35
N VAL A 161 -6.49 18.77 7.70
CA VAL A 161 -6.45 19.90 6.77
C VAL A 161 -5.18 19.76 5.94
N ILE A 162 -5.35 19.53 4.64
CA ILE A 162 -4.25 19.28 3.69
C ILE A 162 -4.10 20.46 2.74
N ASP A 163 -2.95 21.12 2.78
CA ASP A 163 -2.61 22.24 1.91
C ASP A 163 -1.33 22.00 1.09
N GLY A 164 -1.14 22.81 0.06
CA GLY A 164 0.02 22.81 -0.81
C GLY A 164 -0.03 21.75 -1.90
N LYS A 165 0.94 21.88 -2.81
CA LYS A 165 1.27 20.85 -3.80
C LYS A 165 2.11 19.77 -3.13
N ALA A 166 1.99 18.53 -3.62
CA ALA A 166 2.87 17.45 -3.22
C ALA A 166 4.34 17.87 -3.45
N GLN A 167 5.20 17.64 -2.46
CA GLN A 167 6.64 17.78 -2.68
C GLN A 167 7.08 16.81 -3.78
N ARG A 168 7.92 17.27 -4.72
CA ARG A 168 8.29 16.50 -5.92
C ARG A 168 8.85 15.11 -5.59
N HIS A 169 9.74 15.05 -4.60
CA HIS A 169 10.29 13.78 -4.14
C HIS A 169 9.27 12.96 -3.36
N ALA A 170 8.26 13.57 -2.74
CA ALA A 170 7.33 12.85 -1.90
C ALA A 170 6.16 12.20 -2.65
N ALA A 171 5.74 12.80 -3.76
CA ALA A 171 4.80 12.22 -4.72
C ALA A 171 5.27 10.85 -5.26
N GLU A 172 6.59 10.67 -5.40
CA GLU A 172 7.19 9.42 -5.88
C GLU A 172 6.96 8.24 -4.92
N HIS A 173 6.58 8.50 -3.66
CA HIS A 173 6.38 7.47 -2.63
C HIS A 173 4.93 6.96 -2.55
N LEU A 174 4.06 7.33 -3.47
CA LEU A 174 2.80 6.63 -3.67
C LEU A 174 2.86 5.81 -4.95
N VAL A 175 2.57 4.51 -4.84
CA VAL A 175 2.57 3.55 -5.95
C VAL A 175 1.70 3.99 -7.14
N ALA A 176 0.69 4.86 -6.93
CA ALA A 176 -0.25 5.30 -7.95
C ALA A 176 0.13 6.60 -8.69
N GLU A 177 1.02 7.44 -8.16
CA GLU A 177 1.32 8.74 -8.79
C GLU A 177 2.31 8.62 -9.97
N ASN A 178 2.99 7.48 -10.10
CA ASN A 178 3.90 7.19 -11.22
C ASN A 178 3.18 6.77 -12.52
N GLY A 179 1.84 6.92 -12.61
CA GLY A 179 1.01 6.41 -13.70
C GLY A 179 0.60 7.40 -14.81
N ALA A 180 0.91 8.70 -14.68
CA ALA A 180 0.69 9.66 -15.77
C ALA A 180 1.68 10.81 -15.65
N HIS A 181 2.54 10.98 -16.66
CA HIS A 181 3.37 12.18 -16.81
C HIS A 181 2.49 13.41 -17.07
N VAL A 182 1.82 13.93 -16.04
CA VAL A 182 1.34 15.30 -16.04
C VAL A 182 2.54 16.14 -15.66
N ARG A 183 3.14 16.78 -16.66
CA ARG A 183 4.19 17.78 -16.48
C ARG A 183 3.62 18.88 -15.58
N ALA A 184 3.87 18.78 -14.28
CA ALA A 184 3.47 19.80 -13.33
C ALA A 184 4.23 21.08 -13.70
N VAL A 185 3.53 22.00 -14.37
CA VAL A 185 4.03 23.34 -14.65
C VAL A 185 4.41 23.93 -13.29
N ALA A 186 5.70 24.23 -13.13
CA ALA A 186 6.24 24.88 -11.96
C ALA A 186 5.58 26.26 -11.82
N ALA A 187 4.48 26.31 -11.07
CA ALA A 187 3.85 27.56 -10.69
C ALA A 187 4.49 28.03 -9.39
N ARG A 188 5.09 29.22 -9.50
CA ARG A 188 5.50 30.22 -8.50
C ARG A 188 5.26 29.87 -7.03
N GLU A 189 6.31 30.13 -6.25
CA GLU A 189 6.35 30.20 -4.79
C GLU A 189 5.02 30.66 -4.20
N SER A 190 4.24 29.69 -3.71
CA SER A 190 3.09 29.96 -2.87
C SER A 190 3.63 30.25 -1.48
N SER A 191 3.30 31.43 -0.95
CA SER A 191 3.49 31.85 0.43
C SER A 191 3.33 30.67 1.41
N SER A 192 4.34 30.48 2.27
CA SER A 192 4.60 29.27 3.05
C SER A 192 3.51 28.99 4.07
N ILE A 193 2.46 28.26 3.67
CA ILE A 193 1.63 27.55 4.64
C ILE A 193 2.47 26.40 5.15
N LYS A 194 2.95 26.55 6.38
CA LYS A 194 3.92 25.64 6.98
C LYS A 194 3.19 24.44 7.56
N ALA A 195 3.64 23.24 7.19
CA ALA A 195 3.13 22.02 7.80
C ALA A 195 3.26 22.04 9.33
N MET A 196 2.28 21.42 9.99
CA MET A 196 2.22 21.25 11.43
C MET A 196 3.49 20.56 11.94
N ARG A 197 3.99 20.99 13.10
CA ARG A 197 5.16 20.38 13.72
C ARG A 197 4.81 18.97 14.21
N LEU A 198 5.77 18.05 14.19
CA LEU A 198 5.54 16.70 14.73
C LEU A 198 5.08 16.74 16.20
N THR A 199 5.67 17.60 17.03
CA THR A 199 5.31 17.69 18.46
C THR A 199 3.85 18.10 18.65
N GLU A 200 3.42 19.15 17.95
CA GLU A 200 2.03 19.64 17.98
C GLU A 200 1.04 18.59 17.47
N PHE A 201 1.45 17.86 16.42
CA PHE A 201 0.66 16.75 15.89
C PHE A 201 0.50 15.62 16.91
N VAL A 202 1.58 15.21 17.59
CA VAL A 202 1.55 14.17 18.61
C VAL A 202 0.72 14.62 19.82
N ASP A 203 0.85 15.88 20.26
CA ASP A 203 0.05 16.43 21.35
C ASP A 203 -1.45 16.39 21.02
N THR A 204 -1.80 16.72 19.77
CA THR A 204 -3.18 16.66 19.28
C THR A 204 -3.70 15.21 19.20
N LEU A 205 -2.85 14.28 18.75
CA LEU A 205 -3.21 12.89 18.52
C LEU A 205 -3.31 12.09 19.84
N THR A 206 -2.52 12.43 20.86
CA THR A 206 -2.43 11.71 22.14
C THR A 206 -3.78 11.49 22.84
N PRO A 207 -4.63 12.51 23.09
CA PRO A 207 -5.93 12.30 23.72
C PRO A 207 -6.87 11.43 22.88
N VAL A 208 -6.81 11.55 21.54
CA VAL A 208 -7.60 10.72 20.62
C VAL A 208 -7.17 9.26 20.71
N LEU A 209 -5.87 8.98 20.72
CA LEU A 209 -5.35 7.63 20.87
C LEU A 209 -5.73 7.01 22.22
N ALA A 210 -5.67 7.79 23.30
CA ALA A 210 -6.04 7.34 24.64
C ALA A 210 -7.54 6.98 24.75
N ALA A 211 -8.41 7.74 24.08
CA ALA A 211 -9.86 7.50 24.07
C ALA A 211 -10.29 6.41 23.06
N SER A 212 -9.46 6.12 22.07
CA SER A 212 -9.78 5.17 21.00
C SER A 212 -9.88 3.71 21.45
N ARG A 213 -10.52 2.90 20.62
CA ARG A 213 -10.69 1.45 20.84
C ARG A 213 -9.36 0.76 21.14
N LYS A 214 -9.32 -0.03 22.22
CA LYS A 214 -8.21 -0.94 22.53
C LYS A 214 -8.36 -2.25 21.76
N HIS A 215 -7.26 -2.77 21.25
CA HIS A 215 -7.20 -4.05 20.56
C HIS A 215 -6.32 -5.01 21.35
N SER A 216 -6.87 -6.13 21.80
CA SER A 216 -6.08 -7.21 22.37
C SER A 216 -5.37 -7.94 21.25
N MET A 217 -4.04 -7.87 21.23
CA MET A 217 -3.20 -8.43 20.16
C MET A 217 -2.20 -9.43 20.74
N ASP A 218 -2.09 -10.59 20.08
CA ASP A 218 -1.09 -11.62 20.38
C ASP A 218 0.18 -11.48 19.51
N ARG A 219 0.13 -10.61 18.50
CA ARG A 219 1.16 -10.34 17.48
C ARG A 219 1.25 -8.84 17.19
N PRO A 220 2.35 -8.35 16.58
CA PRO A 220 2.46 -6.93 16.27
C PRO A 220 1.35 -6.48 15.32
N ALA A 221 0.94 -5.22 15.43
CA ALA A 221 0.02 -4.66 14.46
C ALA A 221 0.65 -4.69 13.07
N GLY A 222 -0.19 -4.69 12.04
CA GLY A 222 0.24 -4.92 10.68
C GLY A 222 0.66 -6.38 10.47
N THR A 223 0.02 -7.33 11.16
CA THR A 223 0.20 -8.75 10.87
C THR A 223 -0.76 -9.19 9.75
N PRO A 224 -0.29 -9.86 8.68
CA PRO A 224 -1.17 -10.37 7.65
C PRO A 224 -2.06 -11.50 8.17
N VAL A 225 -3.36 -11.39 7.95
CA VAL A 225 -4.31 -12.50 8.11
C VAL A 225 -4.10 -13.46 6.93
N ARG A 226 -4.08 -14.76 7.19
CA ARG A 226 -4.20 -15.73 6.10
C ARG A 226 -5.54 -15.53 5.43
N ALA A 227 -5.53 -15.02 4.20
CA ALA A 227 -6.69 -15.17 3.34
C ALA A 227 -6.83 -16.68 3.09
N ASP A 228 -7.81 -17.30 3.73
CA ASP A 228 -8.28 -18.62 3.33
C ASP A 228 -8.89 -18.46 1.93
N LEU A 229 -8.04 -18.49 0.91
CA LEU A 229 -8.45 -18.50 -0.48
C LEU A 229 -8.87 -19.93 -0.78
N SER A 230 -10.01 -20.33 -0.22
CA SER A 230 -10.74 -21.47 -0.76
C SER A 230 -11.04 -21.14 -2.23
N PRO A 231 -10.53 -21.92 -3.20
CA PRO A 231 -10.78 -21.65 -4.60
C PRO A 231 -12.29 -21.68 -4.83
N VAL A 232 -12.88 -20.52 -5.08
CA VAL A 232 -14.27 -20.46 -5.52
C VAL A 232 -14.25 -20.87 -6.98
N THR A 233 -14.71 -22.10 -7.26
CA THR A 233 -15.02 -22.51 -8.63
C THR A 233 -16.01 -21.51 -9.20
N LEU A 234 -15.55 -20.65 -10.12
CA LEU A 234 -16.42 -19.79 -10.89
C LEU A 234 -17.40 -20.71 -11.63
N LYS A 235 -18.65 -20.76 -11.17
CA LYS A 235 -19.71 -21.42 -11.92
C LYS A 235 -19.81 -20.68 -13.25
N GLN A 236 -19.43 -21.34 -14.33
CA GLN A 236 -19.71 -20.83 -15.67
C GLN A 236 -21.20 -20.53 -15.75
N SER A 237 -21.53 -19.29 -16.13
CA SER A 237 -22.93 -18.91 -16.35
C SER A 237 -23.54 -19.83 -17.40
N PRO A 238 -24.77 -20.33 -17.23
CA PRO A 238 -25.39 -21.27 -18.16
C PRO A 238 -25.75 -20.67 -19.54
N MET A 239 -25.33 -19.43 -19.86
CA MET A 239 -25.51 -18.82 -21.18
C MET A 239 -24.33 -19.10 -22.11
N ALA A 240 -24.06 -20.37 -22.37
CA ALA A 240 -23.28 -20.80 -23.54
C ALA A 240 -23.72 -22.21 -23.96
N ARG A 241 -25.02 -22.40 -24.15
CA ARG A 241 -25.56 -23.61 -24.76
C ARG A 241 -26.53 -23.27 -25.88
N SER A 242 -26.00 -22.68 -26.94
CA SER A 242 -26.50 -22.86 -28.30
C SER A 242 -25.44 -22.35 -29.27
N MET A 243 -25.23 -23.09 -30.35
CA MET A 243 -24.21 -22.88 -31.40
C MET A 243 -22.81 -23.41 -31.08
N ASN A 244 -22.59 -24.72 -31.25
CA ASN A 244 -21.82 -25.16 -32.42
C ASN A 244 -22.02 -26.66 -32.68
N ASN A 245 -22.48 -26.96 -33.89
CA ASN A 245 -22.54 -28.30 -34.46
C ASN A 245 -21.22 -28.55 -35.19
N GLY A 246 -20.62 -29.73 -34.98
CA GLY A 246 -19.66 -30.34 -35.90
C GLY A 246 -18.20 -29.92 -35.74
N GLY A 247 -17.34 -30.90 -35.49
CA GLY A 247 -15.89 -30.73 -35.62
C GLY A 247 -15.09 -31.58 -34.64
N ASP A 248 -14.96 -32.86 -34.97
CA ASP A 248 -14.03 -33.80 -34.35
C ASP A 248 -12.59 -33.28 -34.45
N SER A 249 -11.88 -33.15 -33.32
CA SER A 249 -10.42 -33.07 -33.26
C SER A 249 -9.92 -33.35 -31.83
N PRO A 250 -8.90 -34.22 -31.66
CA PRO A 250 -8.49 -34.72 -30.36
C PRO A 250 -7.63 -33.71 -29.60
N ASN A 251 -7.86 -33.65 -28.28
CA ASN A 251 -7.10 -32.86 -27.32
C ASN A 251 -5.58 -33.09 -27.47
N ARG A 252 -4.85 -32.03 -27.79
CA ARG A 252 -3.39 -31.96 -27.69
C ARG A 252 -3.05 -31.64 -26.23
N GLU A 253 -2.64 -32.65 -25.47
CA GLU A 253 -2.10 -32.47 -24.12
C GLU A 253 -0.93 -31.47 -24.14
N LEU A 254 -0.99 -30.48 -23.25
CA LEU A 254 0.13 -29.60 -22.95
C LEU A 254 1.27 -30.44 -22.34
N PRO A 255 2.54 -30.27 -22.77
CA PRO A 255 3.64 -31.07 -22.25
C PRO A 255 3.90 -30.74 -20.78
N ARG A 256 3.89 -31.78 -19.93
CA ARG A 256 4.36 -31.69 -18.54
C ARG A 256 5.88 -31.48 -18.55
N PRO A 257 6.44 -30.60 -17.70
CA PRO A 257 7.88 -30.52 -17.52
C PRO A 257 8.40 -31.83 -16.93
N ALA A 258 9.48 -32.33 -17.52
CA ALA A 258 10.13 -33.60 -17.17
C ALA A 258 10.51 -33.64 -15.69
N GLN A 259 10.00 -34.63 -14.97
CA GLN A 259 10.56 -35.05 -13.69
C GLN A 259 11.84 -35.83 -13.98
N ALA A 260 12.99 -35.23 -13.72
CA ALA A 260 14.25 -35.96 -13.62
C ALA A 260 14.21 -36.78 -12.33
N GLY A 261 13.83 -38.05 -12.44
CA GLY A 261 14.03 -39.04 -11.41
C GLY A 261 15.51 -39.42 -11.35
N ALA A 262 16.13 -39.22 -10.18
CA ALA A 262 17.35 -39.91 -9.80
C ALA A 262 16.96 -40.98 -8.77
N ASP A 263 17.00 -42.23 -9.21
CA ASP A 263 16.70 -43.44 -8.44
C ASP A 263 17.83 -43.73 -7.42
N PRO A 264 17.53 -43.94 -6.14
CA PRO A 264 18.50 -44.34 -5.14
C PRO A 264 18.56 -45.88 -5.04
N ARG A 265 19.73 -46.47 -5.36
CA ARG A 265 20.38 -47.65 -4.71
C ARG A 265 21.10 -48.55 -5.71
N LYS A 266 22.43 -48.62 -5.58
CA LYS A 266 23.38 -49.76 -5.75
C LYS A 266 24.74 -49.16 -6.17
N VAL A 267 25.90 -49.46 -5.60
CA VAL A 267 26.42 -50.64 -4.88
C VAL A 267 27.77 -50.25 -4.21
N GLU A 268 28.02 -50.80 -3.00
CA GLU A 268 29.30 -51.20 -2.34
C GLU A 268 30.52 -50.24 -2.29
N SER A 269 31.09 -49.92 -1.11
CA SER A 269 31.82 -50.73 -0.10
C SER A 269 33.33 -50.86 -0.37
N LYS A 270 34.12 -50.67 0.72
CA LYS A 270 35.59 -50.78 0.91
C LYS A 270 36.42 -49.61 0.35
N LYS A 271 37.43 -49.06 1.03
CA LYS A 271 38.31 -49.58 2.11
C LYS A 271 39.17 -48.41 2.66
N GLU A 272 39.52 -48.48 3.96
CA GLU A 272 40.83 -48.07 4.57
C GLU A 272 41.29 -46.58 4.46
N VAL A 273 42.09 -45.96 5.33
CA VAL A 273 42.69 -46.17 6.66
C VAL A 273 43.44 -44.84 6.97
N SER A 274 43.45 -44.41 8.24
CA SER A 274 44.53 -43.69 8.95
C SER A 274 45.26 -42.51 8.27
N ARG A 275 45.07 -41.28 8.78
CA ARG A 275 45.96 -40.62 9.75
C ARG A 275 45.40 -39.27 10.17
#